data_AF-A0A363N4E3-F1
#
_entry.id   AF-A0A363N4E3-F1
#
_cell.length_a   1.000
_cell.length_b   1.000
_cell.length_c   1.000
_cell.angle_alpha   90.00
_cell.angle_beta   90.00
_cell.angle_gamma   90.00
#
_symmetry.space_group_name_H-M   'P 1'
#
loop_
_entity.id
_entity.type
_entity.pdbx_description
1 polymer ?
#
loop_
_entity_poly.entity_id
_entity_poly.type
_entity_poly.pdbx_seq_one_letter_code
_entity_poly.pdbx_strand_id
1 'polypeptide(L)'
;MNIFIKDPQIVTDMKKNICLLVFLTINFINAQTKSNDYFTLYKGGEKYLKPKKYILFDREKNSGLEKQENKSKIYFNTKGESFIFDMKRHKKDTCSVDILKKLTLENTTNLKNEACEFFKKKKEEVERKKNITLIYPPKGCQSYFKVYILEEIGNNKVIRYEVDWEYSDF
;
A
#
# COMPACT_ATOMS: atom_id res chain seq x y z
N MET A 1 21.62 -51.79 -35.20
CA MET A 1 22.33 -50.51 -35.01
C MET A 1 21.41 -49.57 -34.23
N ASN A 2 21.74 -49.35 -32.96
CA ASN A 2 21.17 -48.46 -31.93
C ASN A 2 19.65 -48.20 -31.86
N ILE A 3 18.98 -49.00 -31.02
CA ILE A 3 17.69 -48.66 -30.41
C ILE A 3 17.99 -47.75 -29.21
N PHE A 4 17.73 -46.45 -29.34
CA PHE A 4 17.75 -45.52 -28.22
C PHE A 4 16.54 -45.82 -27.33
N ILE A 5 16.74 -46.62 -26.28
CA ILE A 5 15.76 -46.76 -25.20
C ILE A 5 15.84 -45.48 -24.38
N LYS A 6 14.89 -44.56 -24.59
CA LYS A 6 14.68 -43.44 -23.65
C LYS A 6 14.15 -44.03 -22.35
N ASP A 7 14.98 -44.00 -21.31
CA ASP A 7 14.60 -44.43 -19.97
C ASP A 7 13.29 -43.73 -19.53
N PRO A 8 12.21 -44.48 -19.24
CA PRO A 8 10.92 -43.91 -18.87
C PRO A 8 11.00 -43.03 -17.61
N GLN A 9 11.90 -43.36 -16.68
CA GLN A 9 12.12 -42.63 -15.43
C GLN A 9 12.59 -41.19 -15.67
N ILE A 10 13.56 -40.99 -16.58
CA ILE A 10 14.12 -39.66 -16.91
C ILE A 10 13.04 -38.73 -17.48
N VAL A 11 12.11 -39.29 -18.28
CA VAL A 11 11.01 -38.54 -18.89
C VAL A 11 10.00 -38.08 -17.84
N THR A 12 9.72 -38.89 -16.81
CA THR A 12 8.84 -38.51 -15.68
C THR A 12 9.44 -37.43 -14.79
N ASP A 13 10.74 -37.50 -14.47
CA ASP A 13 11.41 -36.48 -13.65
C ASP A 13 11.53 -35.14 -14.37
N MET A 14 11.80 -35.14 -15.69
CA MET A 14 11.75 -33.93 -16.51
C MET A 14 10.36 -33.28 -16.51
N LYS A 15 9.29 -34.07 -16.66
CA LYS A 15 7.91 -33.57 -16.67
C LYS A 15 7.51 -32.97 -15.31
N LYS A 16 7.94 -33.59 -14.20
CA LYS A 16 7.70 -33.09 -12.83
C LYS A 16 8.43 -31.76 -12.59
N ASN A 17 9.68 -31.64 -13.04
CA ASN A 17 10.46 -30.40 -12.93
C ASN A 17 9.89 -29.27 -13.81
N ILE A 18 9.40 -29.59 -15.01
CA ILE A 18 8.69 -28.63 -15.88
C ILE A 18 7.39 -28.15 -15.23
N CYS A 19 6.58 -29.06 -14.65
CA CYS A 19 5.39 -28.67 -13.90
C CYS A 19 5.74 -27.74 -12.74
N LEU A 20 6.80 -28.00 -11.99
CA LEU A 20 7.22 -27.17 -10.87
C LEU A 20 7.64 -25.76 -11.33
N LEU A 21 8.35 -25.65 -12.46
CA LEU A 21 8.71 -24.40 -13.11
C LEU A 21 7.48 -23.60 -13.60
N VAL A 22 6.48 -24.29 -14.15
CA VAL A 22 5.21 -23.68 -14.55
C VAL A 22 4.44 -23.18 -13.33
N PHE A 23 4.37 -23.95 -12.24
CA PHE A 23 3.75 -23.50 -11.00
C PHE A 23 4.47 -22.30 -10.38
N LEU A 24 5.80 -22.26 -10.40
CA LEU A 24 6.56 -21.12 -9.91
C LEU A 24 6.28 -19.86 -10.74
N THR A 25 6.33 -19.94 -12.07
CA THR A 25 6.11 -18.79 -12.96
C THR A 25 4.68 -18.23 -12.87
N ILE A 26 3.66 -19.09 -12.74
CA ILE A 26 2.26 -18.66 -12.55
C ILE A 26 2.09 -17.90 -11.22
N ASN A 27 2.78 -18.33 -10.15
CA ASN A 27 2.73 -17.63 -8.86
C ASN A 27 3.44 -16.27 -8.90
N PHE A 28 4.53 -16.14 -9.65
CA PHE A 28 5.22 -14.84 -9.83
C PHE A 28 4.37 -13.83 -10.61
N ILE A 29 3.60 -14.27 -11.62
CA ILE A 29 2.72 -13.38 -12.41
C ILE A 29 1.57 -12.83 -11.54
N ASN A 30 1.16 -13.54 -10.48
CA ASN A 30 0.08 -13.11 -9.59
C ASN A 30 0.54 -12.12 -8.49
N ALA A 31 1.84 -11.89 -8.32
CA ALA A 31 2.37 -10.82 -7.47
C ALA A 31 2.32 -9.44 -8.16
N GLN A 32 1.45 -9.27 -9.16
CA GLN A 32 1.24 -8.03 -9.90
C GLN A 32 0.88 -6.88 -8.95
N THR A 33 1.84 -5.96 -8.76
CA THR A 33 1.63 -4.68 -8.12
C THR A 33 0.67 -3.85 -8.98
N LYS A 34 -0.31 -3.22 -8.35
CA LYS A 34 -1.29 -2.38 -9.06
C LYS A 34 -0.66 -1.02 -9.37
N SER A 35 -1.15 -0.33 -10.40
CA SER A 35 -0.73 1.05 -10.69
C SER A 35 -0.88 1.99 -9.48
N ASN A 36 -1.89 1.76 -8.63
CA ASN A 36 -2.13 2.54 -7.41
C ASN A 36 -1.09 2.29 -6.29
N ASP A 37 -0.29 1.22 -6.39
CA ASP A 37 0.79 0.95 -5.44
C ASP A 37 2.01 1.84 -5.68
N TYR A 38 2.00 2.65 -6.75
CA TYR A 38 3.09 3.56 -7.09
C TYR A 38 2.66 5.03 -7.02
N PHE A 39 3.62 5.92 -6.80
CA PHE A 39 3.47 7.36 -6.91
C PHE A 39 4.58 7.96 -7.80
N THR A 40 4.36 9.17 -8.29
CA THR A 40 5.35 9.93 -9.08
C THR A 40 5.54 11.30 -8.45
N LEU A 41 6.78 11.78 -8.38
CA LEU A 41 7.11 13.11 -7.86
C LEU A 41 6.53 14.25 -8.71
N TYR A 42 6.36 14.05 -10.01
CA TYR A 42 5.78 15.03 -10.95
C TYR A 42 5.26 14.30 -12.19
N LYS A 43 4.46 14.99 -13.00
CA LYS A 43 3.89 14.43 -14.24
C LYS A 43 5.00 14.00 -15.20
N GLY A 44 5.01 12.74 -15.61
CA GLY A 44 6.06 12.17 -16.47
C GLY A 44 7.36 11.82 -15.73
N GLY A 45 7.39 11.95 -14.40
CA GLY A 45 8.52 11.53 -13.57
C GLY A 45 8.58 10.02 -13.35
N GLU A 46 9.64 9.60 -12.67
CA GLU A 46 9.84 8.21 -12.25
C GLU A 46 8.73 7.74 -11.29
N LYS A 47 8.41 6.45 -11.37
CA LYS A 47 7.45 5.78 -10.48
C LYS A 47 8.19 5.16 -9.30
N TYR A 48 7.67 5.40 -8.10
CA TYR A 48 8.20 4.86 -6.85
C TYR A 48 7.12 4.03 -6.16
N LEU A 49 7.49 2.89 -5.59
CA LEU A 49 6.56 2.07 -4.81
C LEU A 49 6.22 2.80 -3.51
N LYS A 50 4.92 2.88 -3.19
CA LYS A 50 4.44 3.51 -1.96
C LYS A 50 4.78 2.63 -0.74
N PRO A 51 5.45 3.16 0.30
CA PRO A 51 5.60 2.44 1.55
C PRO A 51 4.24 2.25 2.22
N LYS A 52 4.04 1.09 2.87
CA LYS A 52 2.78 0.79 3.58
C LYS A 52 2.84 1.36 4.98
N LYS A 53 1.78 2.06 5.39
CA LYS A 53 1.63 2.62 6.74
C LYS A 53 0.28 2.22 7.32
N TYR A 54 0.25 1.99 8.63
CA TYR A 54 -0.92 1.49 9.34
C TYR A 54 -1.25 2.43 10.48
N ILE A 55 -2.51 2.87 10.55
CA ILE A 55 -2.98 3.79 11.59
C ILE A 55 -4.08 3.08 12.36
N LEU A 56 -3.94 3.00 13.67
CA LEU A 56 -4.98 2.49 14.54
C LEU A 56 -6.02 3.59 14.78
N PHE A 57 -7.28 3.29 14.46
CA PHE A 57 -8.42 4.17 14.65
C PHE A 57 -9.22 3.71 15.88
N ASP A 58 -8.85 4.26 17.02
CA ASP A 58 -9.45 3.96 18.33
C ASP A 58 -10.17 5.19 18.87
N ARG A 59 -11.49 5.24 18.62
CA ARG A 59 -12.37 6.35 19.03
C ARG A 59 -12.50 6.50 20.54
N GLU A 60 -12.38 5.40 21.29
CA GLU A 60 -12.55 5.45 22.74
C GLU A 60 -11.35 6.14 23.41
N LYS A 61 -10.15 5.98 22.83
CA LYS A 61 -8.92 6.55 23.39
C LYS A 61 -8.55 7.94 22.85
N ASN A 62 -9.18 8.42 21.77
CA ASN A 62 -8.77 9.64 21.08
C ASN A 62 -9.96 10.55 20.74
N SER A 63 -10.12 11.63 21.50
CA SER A 63 -11.19 12.63 21.34
C SER A 63 -11.15 13.44 20.04
N GLY A 64 -10.10 13.29 19.22
CA GLY A 64 -9.93 13.97 17.92
C GLY A 64 -10.10 13.05 16.71
N LEU A 65 -10.74 11.89 16.89
CA LEU A 65 -11.07 10.96 15.81
C LEU A 65 -12.54 11.04 15.47
N GLU A 66 -12.84 11.30 14.20
CA GLU A 66 -14.21 11.29 13.69
C GLU A 66 -14.35 10.27 12.57
N LYS A 67 -15.48 9.56 12.56
CA LYS A 67 -15.83 8.63 11.48
C LYS A 67 -17.19 9.03 10.92
N GLN A 68 -17.24 9.23 9.61
CA GLN A 68 -18.48 9.52 8.89
C GLN A 68 -18.68 8.50 7.78
N GLU A 69 -19.89 7.95 7.66
CA GLU A 69 -20.24 6.98 6.63
C GLU A 69 -21.28 7.59 5.70
N ASN A 70 -21.02 7.58 4.39
CA ASN A 70 -21.93 8.07 3.38
C ASN A 70 -21.99 7.10 2.21
N LYS A 71 -23.12 6.38 2.09
CA LYS A 71 -23.43 5.45 1.00
C LYS A 71 -22.29 4.44 0.73
N SER A 72 -21.38 4.78 -0.18
CA SER A 72 -20.26 3.93 -0.61
C SER A 72 -18.90 4.35 -0.06
N LYS A 73 -18.85 5.38 0.79
CA LYS A 73 -17.61 5.92 1.34
C LYS A 73 -17.64 5.96 2.87
N ILE A 74 -16.47 5.74 3.46
CA ILE A 74 -16.21 5.94 4.89
C ILE A 74 -15.07 6.92 5.00
N TYR A 75 -15.27 7.97 5.78
CA TYR A 75 -14.31 9.02 6.06
C TYR A 75 -13.82 8.83 7.49
N PHE A 76 -12.50 8.73 7.65
CA PHE A 76 -11.82 8.69 8.93
C PHE A 76 -11.00 9.97 9.07
N ASN A 77 -11.41 10.86 9.95
CA ASN A 77 -10.70 12.10 10.23
C ASN A 77 -9.87 11.93 11.50
N THR A 78 -8.60 12.34 11.42
CA THR A 78 -7.69 12.30 12.56
C THR A 78 -6.73 13.48 12.49
N LYS A 79 -6.77 14.34 13.53
CA LYS A 79 -5.83 15.47 13.69
C LYS A 79 -5.67 16.34 12.42
N GLY A 80 -6.77 16.65 11.73
CA GLY A 80 -6.77 17.49 10.53
C GLY A 80 -6.35 16.78 9.23
N GLU A 81 -6.21 15.45 9.22
CA GLU A 81 -6.04 14.66 8.01
C GLU A 81 -7.26 13.75 7.79
N SER A 82 -7.65 13.58 6.52
CA SER A 82 -8.79 12.74 6.14
C SER A 82 -8.32 11.50 5.38
N PHE A 83 -8.84 10.35 5.80
CA PHE A 83 -8.60 9.07 5.16
C PHE A 83 -9.92 8.51 4.64
N ILE A 84 -9.98 8.24 3.34
CA ILE A 84 -11.22 7.91 2.64
C ILE A 84 -11.16 6.47 2.15
N PHE A 85 -12.05 5.64 2.69
CA PHE A 85 -12.35 4.33 2.14
C PHE A 85 -13.50 4.46 1.13
N ASP A 86 -13.29 3.99 -0.10
CA ASP A 86 -14.33 3.89 -1.12
C ASP A 86 -14.58 2.42 -1.45
N MET A 87 -15.79 1.93 -1.16
CA MET A 87 -16.18 0.53 -1.34
C MET A 87 -16.01 0.02 -2.78
N LYS A 88 -16.06 0.91 -3.78
CA LYS A 88 -15.91 0.53 -5.20
C LYS A 88 -14.46 0.37 -5.61
N ARG A 89 -13.54 1.02 -4.91
CA ARG A 89 -12.12 1.13 -5.31
C ARG A 89 -11.19 0.37 -4.37
N HIS A 90 -11.52 0.33 -3.08
CA HIS A 90 -10.61 -0.08 -2.03
C HIS A 90 -10.97 -1.44 -1.44
N LYS A 91 -9.95 -2.10 -0.89
CA LYS A 91 -10.11 -3.38 -0.20
C LYS A 91 -10.43 -3.15 1.27
N LYS A 92 -11.32 -3.99 1.79
CA LYS A 92 -11.66 -4.10 3.21
C LYS A 92 -11.50 -5.56 3.62
N ASP A 93 -10.67 -5.79 4.62
CA ASP A 93 -10.40 -7.13 5.14
C ASP A 93 -10.71 -7.19 6.64
N THR A 94 -11.05 -8.37 7.15
CA THR A 94 -11.18 -8.63 8.58
C THR A 94 -10.06 -9.56 9.04
N CYS A 95 -9.37 -9.16 10.10
CA CYS A 95 -8.19 -9.82 10.65
C CYS A 95 -8.37 -10.09 12.15
N SER A 96 -7.57 -11.00 12.70
CA SER A 96 -7.40 -11.12 14.16
C SER A 96 -6.65 -9.90 14.71
N VAL A 97 -6.94 -9.49 15.95
CA VAL A 97 -6.21 -8.46 16.70
C VAL A 97 -4.71 -8.77 16.83
N ASP A 98 -4.29 -10.03 16.73
CA ASP A 98 -2.86 -10.38 16.75
C ASP A 98 -2.07 -9.75 15.60
N ILE A 99 -2.73 -9.29 14.54
CA ILE A 99 -2.07 -8.52 13.47
C ILE A 99 -1.47 -7.21 14.01
N LEU A 100 -2.07 -6.58 15.01
CA LEU A 100 -1.59 -5.32 15.58
C LEU A 100 -0.20 -5.46 16.20
N LYS A 101 0.12 -6.63 16.76
CA LYS A 101 1.45 -6.92 17.34
C LYS A 101 2.54 -7.05 16.27
N LYS A 102 2.17 -7.35 15.02
CA LYS A 102 3.09 -7.56 13.90
C LYS A 102 3.29 -6.29 13.05
N LEU A 103 2.42 -5.30 13.22
CA LEU A 103 2.42 -4.08 12.42
C LEU A 103 3.07 -2.95 13.21
N THR A 104 3.90 -2.16 12.52
CA THR A 104 4.32 -0.87 13.05
C THR A 104 3.19 0.12 12.85
N LEU A 105 2.57 0.53 13.97
CA LEU A 105 1.53 1.55 13.97
C LEU A 105 2.17 2.92 13.86
N GLU A 106 1.64 3.72 12.95
CA GLU A 106 2.07 5.07 12.67
C GLU A 106 1.06 6.07 13.24
N ASN A 107 1.56 7.23 13.68
CA ASN A 107 0.68 8.34 14.02
C ASN A 107 0.58 9.32 12.83
N THR A 108 -0.57 10.00 12.73
CA THR A 108 -0.87 10.89 11.60
C THR A 108 0.15 12.03 11.43
N THR A 109 0.66 12.57 12.53
CA THR A 109 1.62 13.69 12.52
C THR A 109 2.97 13.27 11.92
N ASN A 110 3.49 12.11 12.34
CA ASN A 110 4.72 11.52 11.83
C ASN A 110 4.55 11.14 10.36
N LEU A 111 3.42 10.55 10.00
CA LEU A 111 3.07 10.22 8.62
C LEU A 111 3.19 11.46 7.71
N LYS A 112 2.62 12.59 8.13
CA LYS A 112 2.72 13.87 7.40
C LYS A 112 4.16 14.34 7.27
N ASN A 113 4.88 14.41 8.38
CA ASN A 113 6.24 14.93 8.42
C ASN A 113 7.18 14.08 7.54
N GLU A 114 7.13 12.76 7.68
CA GLU A 114 7.97 11.83 6.90
C GLU A 114 7.69 11.96 5.39
N ALA A 115 6.41 12.02 5.00
CA ALA A 115 6.05 12.18 3.60
C ALA A 115 6.59 13.50 3.02
N CYS A 116 6.42 14.61 3.74
CA CYS A 116 6.89 15.89 3.24
C CYS A 116 8.41 16.03 3.23
N GLU A 117 9.11 15.48 4.22
CA GLU A 117 10.57 15.43 4.20
C GLU A 117 11.10 14.63 3.01
N PHE A 118 10.48 13.49 2.72
CA PHE A 118 10.85 12.68 1.55
C PHE A 118 10.73 13.49 0.27
N PHE A 119 9.58 14.15 0.06
CA PHE A 119 9.36 14.95 -1.14
C PHE A 119 10.32 16.13 -1.25
N LYS A 120 10.62 16.81 -0.14
CA LYS A 120 11.59 17.91 -0.11
C LYS A 120 12.97 17.44 -0.57
N LYS A 121 13.49 16.37 0.07
CA LYS A 121 14.81 15.79 -0.26
C LYS A 121 14.86 15.32 -1.73
N LYS A 122 13.81 14.67 -2.21
CA LYS A 122 13.77 14.17 -3.59
C LYS A 122 13.62 15.26 -4.63
N LYS A 123 12.88 16.32 -4.34
CA LYS A 123 12.80 17.51 -5.18
C LYS A 123 14.19 18.11 -5.38
N GLU A 124 14.90 18.40 -4.29
CA GLU A 124 16.25 18.97 -4.33
C GLU A 124 17.21 18.11 -5.16
N GLU A 125 17.13 16.79 -5.01
CA GLU A 125 17.93 15.85 -5.79
C GLU A 125 17.64 15.93 -7.30
N VAL A 126 16.37 15.96 -7.69
CA VAL A 126 15.94 16.01 -9.09
C VAL A 126 16.29 17.35 -9.74
N GLU A 127 16.01 18.46 -9.04
CA GLU A 127 16.31 19.81 -9.53
C GLU A 127 17.81 19.97 -9.80
N ARG A 128 18.66 19.48 -8.89
CA ARG A 128 20.12 19.47 -9.07
C ARG A 128 20.57 18.58 -10.24
N LYS A 129 20.01 17.37 -10.36
CA LYS A 129 20.41 16.41 -11.41
C LYS A 129 19.96 16.84 -12.81
N LYS A 130 18.77 17.42 -12.92
CA LYS A 130 18.14 17.76 -14.21
C LYS A 130 18.26 19.23 -14.57
N ASN A 131 18.79 20.06 -13.68
CA ASN A 131 18.86 21.52 -13.82
C ASN A 131 17.50 22.14 -14.17
N ILE A 132 16.46 21.73 -13.44
CA ILE A 132 15.08 22.20 -13.57
C ILE A 132 14.58 22.73 -12.24
N THR A 133 13.48 23.49 -12.26
CA THR A 133 12.72 23.84 -11.04
C THR A 133 11.37 23.13 -11.07
N LEU A 134 11.07 22.40 -9.99
CA LEU A 134 9.82 21.67 -9.81
C LEU A 134 8.88 22.49 -8.90
N ILE A 135 7.69 22.81 -9.37
CA ILE A 135 6.62 23.36 -8.53
C ILE A 135 5.97 22.17 -7.80
N TYR A 136 6.51 21.78 -6.64
CA TYR A 136 6.07 20.59 -5.91
C TYR A 136 6.23 20.72 -4.38
N PRO A 137 5.27 20.19 -3.58
CA PRO A 137 4.01 19.55 -3.98
C PRO A 137 2.87 20.55 -4.23
N PRO A 138 2.21 20.55 -5.40
CA PRO A 138 1.07 21.45 -5.63
C PRO A 138 -0.20 21.04 -4.86
N LYS A 139 -0.28 19.80 -4.38
CA LYS A 139 -1.44 19.24 -3.65
C LYS A 139 -1.08 18.50 -2.35
N GLY A 140 0.12 18.74 -1.83
CA GLY A 140 0.63 18.09 -0.61
C GLY A 140 1.36 16.74 -0.84
N CYS A 141 1.71 16.10 0.27
CA CYS A 141 2.62 14.95 0.36
C CYS A 141 1.88 13.59 0.48
N GLN A 142 0.55 13.60 0.38
CA GLN A 142 -0.30 12.47 0.77
C GLN A 142 -0.17 11.25 -0.14
N SER A 143 0.29 11.46 -1.38
CA SER A 143 0.48 10.38 -2.36
C SER A 143 1.65 9.45 -2.06
N TYR A 144 2.52 9.78 -1.09
CA TYR A 144 3.73 9.01 -0.80
C TYR A 144 3.41 7.61 -0.24
N PHE A 145 2.46 7.52 0.68
CA PHE A 145 2.19 6.29 1.40
C PHE A 145 0.97 5.55 0.86
N LYS A 146 1.02 4.22 1.01
CA LYS A 146 -0.16 3.39 0.94
C LYS A 146 -0.68 3.19 2.37
N VAL A 147 -1.77 3.86 2.70
CA VAL A 147 -2.27 3.92 4.07
C VAL A 147 -3.36 2.88 4.30
N TYR A 148 -3.31 2.28 5.48
CA TYR A 148 -4.34 1.37 5.99
C TYR A 148 -4.86 1.87 7.34
N ILE A 149 -6.18 2.01 7.45
CA ILE A 149 -6.84 2.26 8.73
C ILE A 149 -7.23 0.93 9.37
N LEU A 150 -6.93 0.77 10.65
CA LEU A 150 -7.25 -0.39 11.46
C LEU A 150 -8.30 0.02 12.50
N GLU A 151 -9.50 -0.56 12.43
CA GLU A 151 -10.60 -0.31 13.38
C GLU A 151 -10.88 -1.60 14.14
N GLU A 152 -10.77 -1.57 15.47
CA GLU A 152 -11.19 -2.70 16.31
C GLU A 152 -12.72 -2.76 16.37
N ILE A 153 -13.29 -3.96 16.21
CA ILE A 153 -14.75 -4.17 16.18
C ILE A 153 -15.23 -5.15 17.27
N GLY A 154 -14.39 -5.40 18.28
CA GLY A 154 -14.64 -6.38 19.34
C GLY A 154 -14.36 -7.83 18.92
N ASN A 155 -14.58 -8.77 19.85
CA ASN A 155 -14.39 -10.22 19.63
C ASN A 155 -13.02 -10.59 19.03
N ASN A 156 -11.95 -9.91 19.47
CA ASN A 156 -10.59 -10.11 18.98
C ASN A 156 -10.44 -9.92 17.46
N LYS A 157 -11.26 -9.06 16.84
CA LYS A 157 -11.23 -8.75 15.41
C LYS A 157 -10.93 -7.28 15.12
N VAL A 158 -10.23 -7.07 14.02
CA VAL A 158 -9.86 -5.76 13.47
C VAL A 158 -10.29 -5.71 12.00
N ILE A 159 -10.94 -4.63 11.60
CA ILE A 159 -11.16 -4.33 10.19
C ILE A 159 -9.98 -3.50 9.68
N ARG A 160 -9.41 -3.93 8.54
CA ARG A 160 -8.39 -3.19 7.81
C ARG A 160 -9.02 -2.58 6.55
N TYR A 161 -8.94 -1.26 6.45
CA TYR A 161 -9.38 -0.50 5.28
C TYR A 161 -8.17 0.02 4.51
N GLU A 162 -8.08 -0.28 3.22
CA GLU A 162 -7.20 0.47 2.31
C GLU A 162 -7.86 1.83 2.04
N VAL A 163 -7.13 2.93 2.21
CA VAL A 163 -7.70 4.28 2.13
C VAL A 163 -6.88 5.18 1.20
N ASP A 164 -7.56 6.13 0.58
CA ASP A 164 -6.90 7.30 0.00
C ASP A 164 -6.68 8.31 1.14
N TRP A 165 -5.49 8.91 1.19
CA TRP A 165 -5.17 9.98 2.14
C TRP A 165 -5.33 11.32 1.44
N GLU A 166 -6.20 12.17 1.97
CA GLU A 166 -6.48 13.50 1.47
C GLU A 166 -6.27 14.55 2.56
N TYR A 167 -5.84 15.74 2.15
CA TYR A 167 -5.81 16.88 3.05
C TYR A 167 -7.24 17.32 3.36
N SER A 168 -7.52 17.58 4.63
CA SER A 168 -8.78 18.13 5.08
C SER A 168 -8.64 19.64 5.21
N ASP A 169 -9.30 20.42 4.33
CA ASP A 169 -9.45 21.87 4.48
C ASP A 169 -10.59 22.26 5.46
N PHE A 170 -11.17 21.29 6.19
CA PHE A 170 -12.28 21.55 7.12
C PHE A 170 -11.89 22.38 8.33
#